data_AF-A0A2S7MWT1-F1
#
_entry.id   AF-A0A2S7MWT1-F1
#
_cell.length_a   1.000
_cell.length_b   1.000
_cell.length_c   1.000
_cell.angle_alpha   90.00
_cell.angle_beta   90.00
_cell.angle_gamma   90.00
#
_symmetry.space_group_name_H-M   'P 1'
#
loop_
_entity.id
_entity.type
_entity.pdbx_description
1 polymer ?
#
loop_
_entity_poly.entity_id
_entity_poly.type
_entity_poly.pdbx_seq_one_letter_code
_entity_poly.pdbx_strand_id
1 'polypeptide(L)'
;MILFILAYLIGVKKQTRLLSGFNEQQVRDKDKLASLVGSFNLIMGMVMVGGAFIKHPDAQALIPILVIGYVILIAYVNTKMLD
;
A
#
# COMPACT_ATOMS: atom_id res chain seq x y z
N MET A 1 -8.10 9.96 2.28
CA MET A 1 -7.19 10.69 3.19
C MET A 1 -6.23 9.77 3.92
N ILE A 2 -6.71 8.72 4.60
CA ILE A 2 -5.85 7.74 5.31
C ILE A 2 -4.72 7.19 4.40
N LEU A 3 -5.02 6.81 3.16
CA LEU A 3 -4.02 6.30 2.21
C LEU A 3 -2.87 7.29 1.95
N PHE A 4 -3.14 8.59 1.86
CA PHE A 4 -2.08 9.60 1.67
C PHE A 4 -1.22 9.78 2.92
N ILE A 5 -1.84 9.73 4.10
CA ILE A 5 -1.12 9.78 5.38
C ILE A 5 -0.19 8.57 5.47
N LEU A 6 -0.70 7.37 5.18
CA LEU A 6 0.09 6.14 5.15
C LEU A 6 1.20 6.22 4.09
N ALA A 7 0.91 6.70 2.88
CA ALA A 7 1.91 6.89 1.83
C ALA A 7 3.06 7.78 2.30
N TYR A 8 2.77 8.89 2.99
CA TYR A 8 3.79 9.79 3.53
C TYR A 8 4.58 9.16 4.68
N LEU A 9 3.90 8.59 5.68
CA LEU A 9 4.56 8.00 6.84
C LEU A 9 5.44 6.80 6.47
N ILE A 10 4.96 5.95 5.56
CA ILE A 10 5.66 4.75 5.13
C ILE A 10 6.70 5.09 4.05
N GLY A 11 6.28 5.71 2.95
CA GLY A 11 7.13 5.93 1.78
C GLY A 11 8.22 6.99 1.99
N VAL A 12 7.88 8.08 2.67
CA VAL A 12 8.76 9.25 2.88
C VAL A 12 9.44 9.20 4.24
N LYS A 13 8.67 9.03 5.33
CA LYS A 13 9.23 8.96 6.69
C LYS A 13 9.81 7.60 7.04
N LYS A 14 9.70 6.60 6.16
CA LYS A 14 10.25 5.25 6.34
C LYS A 14 9.81 4.58 7.65
N GLN A 15 8.60 4.88 8.14
CA GLN A 15 8.03 4.27 9.34
C GLN A 15 7.52 2.86 9.06
N THR A 16 8.45 1.92 8.82
CA THR A 16 8.13 0.52 8.47
C THR A 16 7.47 -0.26 9.59
N ARG A 17 7.53 0.20 10.84
CA ARG A 17 6.79 -0.39 11.98
C ARG A 17 5.26 -0.39 11.79
N LEU A 18 4.75 0.48 10.92
CA LEU A 18 3.33 0.49 10.54
C LEU A 18 2.96 -0.71 9.64
N LEU A 19 3.95 -1.49 9.20
CA LEU A 19 3.81 -2.63 8.28
C LEU A 19 3.98 -3.97 9.00
N SER A 20 3.53 -4.10 10.26
CA SER A 20 3.68 -5.31 11.06
C SER A 20 3.14 -6.60 10.41
N GLY A 21 2.17 -6.48 9.48
CA GLY A 21 1.64 -7.61 8.70
C GLY A 21 2.56 -8.09 7.55
N PHE A 22 3.64 -7.37 7.26
CA PHE A 22 4.58 -7.66 6.16
C PHE A 22 5.84 -8.39 6.62
N ASN A 23 5.86 -8.90 7.86
CA ASN A 23 7.07 -9.48 8.49
C ASN A 23 8.29 -8.55 8.33
N GLU A 24 8.09 -7.24 8.52
CA GLU A 24 9.03 -6.18 8.18
C GLU A 24 10.39 -6.33 8.88
N GLN A 25 10.43 -7.07 9.99
CA GLN A 25 11.66 -7.35 10.73
C GLN A 25 12.61 -8.27 9.95
N GLN A 26 12.07 -9.20 9.16
CA GLN A 26 12.80 -10.18 8.36
C GLN A 26 13.03 -9.72 6.92
N VAL A 27 12.49 -8.56 6.55
CA VAL A 27 12.68 -8.01 5.20
C VAL A 27 14.08 -7.41 5.08
N ARG A 28 14.86 -7.95 4.14
CA ARG A 28 16.25 -7.55 3.86
C ARG A 28 16.41 -6.08 3.50
N ASP A 29 15.51 -5.59 2.66
CA ASP A 29 15.52 -4.22 2.15
C ASP A 29 14.26 -3.46 2.59
N LYS A 30 14.38 -2.79 3.75
CA LYS A 30 13.31 -2.01 4.36
C LYS A 30 12.98 -0.74 3.57
N ASP A 31 13.95 -0.19 2.82
CA ASP A 31 13.73 0.98 1.99
C ASP A 31 12.88 0.64 0.77
N LYS A 32 13.14 -0.51 0.15
CA LYS A 32 12.31 -1.07 -0.92
C LYS A 32 10.91 -1.39 -0.40
N LEU A 33 10.77 -2.00 0.78
CA LEU A 33 9.46 -2.26 1.38
C LEU A 33 8.66 -0.96 1.57
N ALA A 34 9.28 0.03 2.21
CA ALA A 34 8.68 1.33 2.44
C ALA A 34 8.29 2.03 1.13
N SER A 35 9.17 2.00 0.13
CA SER A 35 8.90 2.59 -1.19
C SER A 35 7.72 1.91 -1.88
N LEU A 36 7.66 0.58 -1.87
CA LEU A 36 6.65 -0.21 -2.56
C LEU A 36 5.27 -0.02 -1.93
N VAL A 37 5.17 -0.16 -0.60
CA VAL A 37 3.90 0.02 0.12
C VAL A 37 3.47 1.50 0.14
N GLY A 38 4.41 2.43 0.27
CA GLY A 38 4.14 3.86 0.23
C GLY A 38 3.60 4.31 -1.13
N SER A 39 4.22 3.85 -2.22
CA SER A 39 3.79 4.17 -3.59
C SER A 39 2.43 3.58 -3.91
N PHE A 40 2.17 2.33 -3.50
CA PHE A 40 0.86 1.71 -3.67
C PHE A 40 -0.24 2.51 -2.96
N ASN A 41 -0.01 2.92 -1.71
CA ASN A 41 -0.93 3.77 -0.97
C ASN A 41 -1.17 5.12 -1.66
N LEU A 42 -0.12 5.74 -2.22
CA LEU A 42 -0.24 7.01 -2.93
C LEU A 42 -1.13 6.86 -4.17
N ILE A 43 -0.84 5.86 -5.01
CA ILE A 43 -1.59 5.59 -6.25
C ILE A 43 -3.05 5.29 -5.92
N MET A 44 -3.32 4.39 -4.98
CA MET A 44 -4.70 4.06 -4.60
C MET A 44 -5.42 5.24 -3.95
N GLY A 45 -4.71 6.08 -3.19
CA GLY A 45 -5.25 7.34 -2.69
C GLY A 45 -5.73 8.25 -3.82
N MET A 46 -4.90 8.43 -4.86
CA MET A 46 -5.26 9.25 -6.04
C MET A 46 -6.43 8.65 -6.81
N VAL A 47 -6.40 7.33 -7.07
CA VAL A 47 -7.48 6.62 -7.78
C VAL A 47 -8.80 6.72 -7.02
N MET A 48 -8.80 6.58 -5.70
CA MET A 48 -10.02 6.73 -4.89
C MET A 48 -10.56 8.15 -4.88
N VAL A 49 -9.69 9.16 -4.78
CA VAL A 49 -10.12 10.56 -4.89
C VAL A 49 -10.71 10.83 -6.27
N GLY A 50 -10.06 10.40 -7.34
CA GLY A 50 -10.58 10.54 -8.70
C GLY A 50 -11.91 9.81 -8.89
N GLY A 51 -11.99 8.56 -8.44
CA GLY A 51 -13.20 7.73 -8.50
C GLY A 51 -14.38 8.31 -7.73
N ALA A 52 -14.14 9.05 -6.64
CA ALA A 52 -15.20 9.71 -5.88
C ALA A 52 -15.93 10.81 -6.67
N PHE A 53 -15.30 11.40 -7.69
CA PHE A 53 -15.94 12.37 -8.58
C PHE A 53 -16.74 11.71 -9.72
N ILE A 54 -16.56 10.40 -9.92
CA ILE A 54 -17.26 9.64 -10.96
C ILE A 54 -18.54 9.06 -10.34
N LYS A 55 -19.71 9.58 -10.75
CA LYS A 55 -21.02 9.03 -10.36
C LYS A 55 -21.35 7.76 -11.17
N HIS A 56 -20.49 6.75 -11.07
CA HIS A 56 -20.65 5.47 -11.74
C HIS A 56 -20.58 4.32 -10.72
N PRO A 57 -21.47 3.31 -10.79
CA PRO A 57 -21.46 2.16 -9.88
C PRO A 57 -20.10 1.47 -9.77
N ASP A 58 -19.33 1.45 -10.85
CA ASP A 58 -18.00 0.82 -10.92
C ASP A 58 -16.98 1.40 -9.94
N ALA A 59 -17.18 2.64 -9.45
CA ALA A 59 -16.31 3.22 -8.42
C ALA A 59 -16.33 2.38 -7.12
N GLN A 60 -17.39 1.60 -6.87
CA GLN A 60 -17.46 0.67 -5.75
C GLN A 60 -16.46 -0.49 -5.87
N ALA A 61 -16.02 -0.83 -7.08
CA ALA A 61 -15.01 -1.87 -7.30
C ALA A 61 -13.60 -1.46 -6.84
N LEU A 62 -13.36 -0.17 -6.56
CA LEU A 62 -12.05 0.30 -6.08
C LEU A 62 -11.67 -0.27 -4.71
N ILE A 63 -12.66 -0.56 -3.86
CA ILE A 63 -12.44 -1.17 -2.54
C ILE A 63 -11.94 -2.62 -2.66
N PRO A 64 -12.61 -3.55 -3.36
CA PRO A 64 -12.08 -4.89 -3.54
C PRO A 64 -10.74 -4.90 -4.30
N ILE A 65 -10.53 -4.00 -5.26
CA ILE A 65 -9.22 -3.85 -5.94
C ILE A 65 -8.12 -3.46 -4.94
N LEU A 66 -8.39 -2.53 -4.02
CA LEU A 66 -7.44 -2.16 -2.96
C LEU A 66 -7.07 -3.36 -2.09
N VAL A 67 -8.07 -4.13 -1.66
CA VAL A 67 -7.87 -5.30 -0.80
C VAL A 67 -7.02 -6.36 -1.53
N ILE A 68 -7.37 -6.70 -2.77
CA ILE A 68 -6.61 -7.66 -3.58
C ILE A 68 -5.17 -7.17 -3.77
N GLY A 69 -4.98 -5.88 -4.07
CA GLY A 69 -3.66 -5.29 -4.21
C GLY A 69 -2.81 -5.44 -2.95
N TYR A 70 -3.40 -5.23 -1.77
CA TYR A 70 -2.73 -5.45 -0.49
C TYR A 70 -2.38 -6.92 -0.24
N VAL A 71 -3.27 -7.87 -0.57
CA VAL A 71 -2.98 -9.31 -0.45
C VAL A 71 -1.80 -9.71 -1.31
N ILE A 72 -1.76 -9.25 -2.57
CA ILE A 72 -0.64 -9.50 -3.50
C ILE A 72 0.65 -8.89 -2.95
N LEU A 73 0.60 -7.66 -2.43
CA LEU A 73 1.74 -6.98 -1.84
C LEU A 73 2.32 -7.75 -0.64
N ILE A 74 1.47 -8.18 0.28
CA ILE A 74 1.87 -8.98 1.45
C ILE A 74 2.50 -10.30 1.00
N ALA A 75 1.86 -11.00 0.06
CA ALA A 75 2.38 -12.25 -0.48
C ALA A 75 3.75 -12.04 -1.16
N TYR A 76 3.91 -11.00 -1.98
CA TYR A 76 5.18 -10.67 -2.64
C TYR A 76 6.28 -10.40 -1.61
N VAL A 77 6.02 -9.54 -0.61
CA VAL A 77 7.02 -9.22 0.41
C VAL A 77 7.43 -10.47 1.17
N ASN A 78 6.45 -11.27 1.62
CA ASN A 78 6.72 -12.46 2.44
C ASN A 78 7.35 -13.62 1.66
N THR A 79 7.25 -13.64 0.32
CA THR A 79 7.83 -14.73 -0.51
C THR A 79 9.10 -14.33 -1.24
N LYS A 80 9.36 -13.03 -1.43
CA LYS A 80 10.46 -12.53 -2.27
C LYS A 80 11.36 -11.50 -1.62
N MET A 81 11.00 -10.93 -0.47
CA MET A 81 11.78 -9.88 0.19
C MET A 81 12.31 -10.27 1.57
N LEU A 82 11.92 -11.43 2.09
CA LEU A 82 12.50 -12.00 3.30
C LEU A 82 13.90 -12.57 2.99
N ASP A 83 14.76 -12.61 4.01
CA ASP A 83 16.05 -13.31 3.99
C ASP A 83 15.91 -14.83 4.06
#